data_AF-A0A2W6BHV3-F1
#
_entry.id   AF-A0A2W6BHV3-F1
#
_cell.length_a   1.000
_cell.length_b   1.000
_cell.length_c   1.000
_cell.angle_alpha   90.00
_cell.angle_beta   90.00
_cell.angle_gamma   90.00
#
_symmetry.space_group_name_H-M   'P 1'
#
loop_
_entity.id
_entity.type
_entity.pdbx_description
1 polymer ?
#
loop_
_entity_poly.entity_id
_entity_poly.type
_entity_poly.pdbx_seq_one_letter_code
_entity_poly.pdbx_strand_id
1 'polypeptide(L)' 'MKISVSLPTEDITFVDVYGGQRDIPSRSSVIHHAIGLLRTVSMEDAYASAWEEWTAGEDAALWDTTSGDGITNAPR' A
#
# COMPACT_ATOMS: atom_id res chain seq x y z
N MET A 1 19.23 10.37 7.32
CA MET A 1 20.04 9.86 8.46
C MET A 1 20.54 8.47 8.14
N LYS A 2 21.73 8.09 8.64
CA LYS A 2 22.24 6.72 8.56
C LYS A 2 22.18 6.09 9.94
N ILE A 3 21.78 4.82 10.00
CA ILE A 3 21.75 4.02 11.23
C ILE A 3 22.54 2.73 11.01
N SER A 4 23.12 2.20 12.09
CA SER A 4 23.71 0.87 12.10
C SER A 4 22.73 -0.09 12.77
N VAL A 5 22.51 -1.25 12.15
CA VAL A 5 21.56 -2.26 12.62
C VAL A 5 22.19 -3.64 12.44
N SER A 6 22.01 -4.49 13.44
CA SER A 6 22.39 -5.91 13.37
C SER A 6 21.13 -6.71 13.07
N LEU A 7 21.16 -7.52 12.01
CA LEU A 7 20.09 -8.41 11.60
C LEU A 7 20.63 -9.84 11.49
N PRO A 8 19.80 -10.86 11.77
CA PRO A 8 20.09 -12.25 11.41
C PRO A 8 20.43 -12.40 9.91
N THR A 9 21.18 -13.44 9.57
CA THR A 9 21.66 -13.64 8.19
C THR A 9 20.51 -13.95 7.23
N GLU A 10 19.49 -14.66 7.73
CA GLU A 10 18.26 -14.98 7.03
C GLU A 10 17.49 -13.71 6.62
N ASP A 11 17.42 -12.70 7.50
CA ASP A 11 16.72 -11.45 7.23
C ASP A 11 17.46 -10.63 6.17
N ILE A 12 18.79 -10.59 6.23
CA ILE A 12 19.62 -9.93 5.21
C ILE A 12 19.41 -10.62 3.85
N THR A 13 19.38 -11.94 3.84
CA THR A 13 19.16 -12.74 2.62
C THR A 13 17.79 -12.45 2.02
N PHE A 14 16.76 -12.39 2.85
CA PHE A 14 15.42 -12.02 2.41
C PHE A 14 15.39 -10.63 1.77
N VAL A 15 16.00 -9.63 2.41
CA VAL A 15 16.07 -8.25 1.90
C VAL A 15 16.76 -8.20 0.54
N ASP A 16 17.86 -8.94 0.36
CA ASP A 16 18.59 -8.98 -0.91
C ASP A 16 17.79 -9.62 -2.04
N VAL A 17 17.16 -10.77 -1.76
CA VAL A 17 16.31 -11.48 -2.73
C VAL A 17 15.11 -10.61 -3.11
N TYR A 18 14.43 -10.01 -2.13
CA TYR A 18 13.30 -9.13 -2.37
C TYR A 18 13.68 -7.92 -3.23
N GLY A 19 14.84 -7.31 -2.93
CA GLY A 19 15.35 -6.18 -3.69
C GLY A 19 15.66 -6.54 -5.14
N GLY A 20 16.33 -7.68 -5.36
CA GLY A 20 16.69 -8.17 -6.69
C GLY A 20 15.47 -8.52 -7.56
N GLN A 21 14.40 -9.07 -6.97
CA GLN A 21 13.17 -9.40 -7.72
C GLN A 21 12.35 -8.18 -8.16
N ARG A 22 12.56 -7.03 -7.53
CA ARG A 22 11.76 -5.80 -7.73
C ARG A 22 12.58 -4.63 -8.26
N ASP A 23 13.81 -4.89 -8.70
CA ASP A 23 14.77 -3.89 -9.18
C ASP A 23 14.96 -2.72 -8.18
N ILE A 24 14.95 -3.03 -6.87
CA ILE A 24 15.12 -2.02 -5.82
C ILE A 24 16.62 -1.81 -5.57
N PRO A 25 17.13 -0.58 -5.68
CA PRO A 25 18.56 -0.32 -5.81
C PRO A 25 19.38 -0.48 -4.52
N SER A 26 18.75 -0.65 -3.36
CA SER A 26 19.49 -0.79 -2.10
C SER A 26 18.68 -1.47 -0.99
N ARG A 27 19.40 -2.14 -0.06
CA ARG A 27 18.82 -2.68 1.19
C ARG A 27 18.06 -1.60 1.97
N SER A 28 18.61 -0.38 2.06
CA SER A 28 17.92 0.73 2.74
C SER A 28 16.59 1.10 2.09
N SER A 29 16.46 1.00 0.77
CA SER A 29 15.19 1.23 0.06
C SER A 29 14.19 0.11 0.32
N VAL A 30 14.63 -1.15 0.37
CA VAL A 30 13.79 -2.29 0.78
C VAL A 30 13.29 -2.12 2.22
N ILE A 31 14.17 -1.76 3.16
CA ILE A 31 13.78 -1.50 4.55
C ILE A 31 12.83 -0.30 4.66
N HIS A 32 13.03 0.76 3.88
CA HIS A 32 12.11 1.89 3.84
C HIS A 32 10.71 1.48 3.36
N HIS A 33 10.64 0.64 2.32
CA HIS A 33 9.39 0.08 1.83
C HIS A 33 8.71 -0.80 2.90
N ALA A 34 9.46 -1.65 3.59
CA ALA A 34 8.94 -2.47 4.70
C ALA A 34 8.37 -1.61 5.84
N ILE A 35 9.02 -0.50 6.21
CA ILE A 35 8.47 0.45 7.19
C ILE A 35 7.13 1.05 6.71
N GLY A 36 7.00 1.33 5.42
CA GLY A 36 5.74 1.75 4.81
C GLY A 36 4.65 0.71 5.00
N LEU A 37 4.94 -0.56 4.70
CA LEU A 37 4.01 -1.67 4.89
C LEU A 37 3.60 -1.82 6.35
N LEU A 38 4.53 -1.73 7.31
CA LEU A 38 4.21 -1.79 8.74
C LEU A 38 3.26 -0.67 9.17
N ARG A 39 3.39 0.53 8.61
CA ARG A 39 2.45 1.64 8.86
C ARG A 39 1.08 1.33 8.26
N THR A 40 1.03 0.80 7.05
CA THR A 40 -0.25 0.42 6.42
C THR A 40 -0.96 -0.68 7.20
N VAL A 41 -0.25 -1.71 7.67
CA VAL A 41 -0.81 -2.78 8.51
C VAL A 41 -1.41 -2.22 9.79
N SER A 42 -0.78 -1.19 10.39
CA SER A 42 -1.36 -0.52 11.56
C SER A 42 -2.65 0.26 11.29
N MET A 43 -3.04 0.41 10.02
CA MET A 43 -4.25 1.12 9.60
C MET A 43 -5.37 0.16 9.16
N GLU A 44 -5.18 -1.16 9.23
CA GLU A 44 -6.18 -2.16 8.79
C GLU A 44 -7.54 -1.94 9.45
N ASP A 45 -7.59 -1.82 10.78
CA ASP A 45 -8.84 -1.58 11.53
C ASP A 45 -9.50 -0.25 11.16
N ALA A 46 -8.70 0.78 10.89
CA ALA A 46 -9.21 2.09 10.49
C ALA A 46 -9.81 2.05 9.08
N TYR A 47 -9.18 1.34 8.14
CA TYR A 47 -9.73 1.11 6.81
C TYR A 47 -11.00 0.26 6.85
N ALA A 48 -11.03 -0.80 7.67
CA ALA A 48 -12.22 -1.63 7.85
C ALA A 48 -13.40 -0.80 8.39
N SER A 49 -13.16 -0.02 9.44
CA SER A 49 -14.18 0.86 10.03
C SER A 49 -14.69 1.91 9.02
N ALA A 50 -13.79 2.53 8.27
CA ALA A 50 -14.17 3.51 7.24
C ALA A 50 -15.01 2.87 6.12
N TRP A 51 -14.71 1.63 5.75
CA TRP A 51 -15.47 0.91 4.72
C TRP A 51 -16.86 0.48 5.22
N GLU A 52 -16.97 0.07 6.49
CA GLU A 52 -18.26 -0.21 7.14
C GLU A 52 -19.12 1.05 7.21
N GLU A 53 -18.55 2.18 7.62
CA GLU A 53 -19.24 3.48 7.65
C GLU A 53 -19.74 3.89 6.25
N TRP A 54 -18.86 3.81 5.25
CA TRP A 54 -19.20 4.11 3.85
C TRP A 54 -20.35 3.24 3.34
N THR A 55 -20.29 1.93 3.59
CA THR A 55 -21.29 0.96 3.10
C THR A 55 -22.64 1.11 3.82
N ALA A 56 -22.62 1.50 5.10
CA ALA A 56 -23.83 1.76 5.87
C ALA A 56 -24.48 3.10 5.53
N GLY A 57 -23.73 4.04 4.95
CA GLY A 57 -24.19 5.36 4.55
C GLY A 57 -24.86 5.41 3.18
N GLU A 58 -25.52 6.54 2.91
CA GLU A 58 -26.15 6.81 1.60
C GLU A 58 -25.13 7.23 0.53
N ASP A 59 -23.94 7.65 0.97
CA ASP A 59 -22.85 8.12 0.09
C ASP A 59 -22.42 7.04 -0.90
N ALA A 60 -22.37 5.77 -0.49
CA ALA A 60 -22.01 4.67 -1.38
C ALA A 60 -22.95 4.60 -2.61
N ALA A 61 -24.27 4.67 -2.39
CA ALA A 61 -25.25 4.65 -3.46
C ALA A 61 -25.22 5.92 -4.31
N LEU A 62 -24.98 7.09 -3.68
CA LEU A 62 -24.85 8.37 -4.37
C LEU A 62 -23.67 8.35 -5.36
N TRP A 63 -22.50 7.92 -4.89
CA TRP A 63 -21.27 7.92 -5.69
C TRP A 63 -21.25 6.81 -6.75
N ASP A 64 -21.94 5.69 -6.52
CA ASP A 64 -22.06 4.59 -7.51
C ASP A 64 -22.65 5.08 -8.85
N THR A 65 -23.53 6.09 -8.81
CA THR A 65 -24.15 6.67 -10.02
C THR A 65 -23.13 7.30 -10.99
N THR A 66 -21.99 7.75 -10.48
CA THR A 66 -20.92 8.39 -11.27
C THR A 66 -19.85 7.42 -11.74
N SER A 67 -19.93 6.14 -11.36
CA SER A 67 -18.88 5.14 -11.67
C SER A 67 -18.65 4.92 -13.17
N GLY A 68 -19.66 5.20 -14.01
CA GLY A 68 -19.62 5.05 -15.46
C GLY A 68 -19.21 6.30 -16.24
N ASP A 69 -19.02 7.44 -15.56
CA ASP A 69 -18.78 8.72 -16.23
C ASP A 69 -17.47 8.72 -17.02
N GLY A 70 -17.53 9.12 -18.29
CA GLY A 70 -16.35 9.23 -19.16
C GLY A 70 -15.79 7.92 -19.72
N ILE A 71 -16.38 6.76 -19.37
CA ILE A 71 -15.95 5.44 -19.88
C ILE A 71 -16.48 5.19 -21.31
N THR A 72 -17.64 5.75 -21.65
CA THR A 72 -18.12 5.78 -23.04
C THR A 72 -17.44 6.93 -23.77
N ASN A 73 -16.62 6.64 -24.78
CA ASN A 73 -16.06 7.63 -25.71
C ASN A 73 -17.20 8.46 -26.32
N ALA A 74 -17.52 9.61 -25.74
CA ALA A 74 -18.31 10.62 -26.41
C ALA A 74 -17.47 11.14 -27.59
N PRO A 75 -17.98 11.12 -28.83
CA PRO A 75 -17.25 11.68 -29.97
C PRO A 75 -16.97 13.16 -29.66
N ARG A 76 -15.69 13.52 -29.71
CA ARG A 76 -15.19 14.88 -29.55
C ARG A 76 -15.58 15.73 -30.75
#